data_AF-A0A3P1Z8Y6-F1
#
_entry.id   AF-A0A3P1Z8Y6-F1
#
_cell.length_a   1.000
_cell.length_b   1.000
_cell.length_c   1.000
_cell.angle_alpha   90.00
_cell.angle_beta   90.00
_cell.angle_gamma   90.00
#
_symmetry.space_group_name_H-M   'P 1'
#
loop_
_entity.id
_entity.type
_entity.pdbx_description
1 polymer ?
#
loop_
_entity_poly.entity_id
_entity_poly.type
_entity_poly.pdbx_seq_one_letter_code
_entity_poly.pdbx_strand_id
1 'polypeptide(L)'
;MKNVRFAPWVGSAYTMGIEGKRMMALGESHYCADPCDAESGMTNRIIRLLFEPDHEHEGFMNTYTKFERALAGKPLSLAEKEQWWNRILFYNYVQSPISGPRKEPTRQEFSDSEAAFFEVLEIYQPDGVLVWGKRLYDNLPKRGRQHDDLILPDGDSIETWAYDLRDGHTVRLLPITHPSAAFTTGYWHVAISTFIRDMK
;
A
#
# COMPACT_ATOMS: atom_id res chain seq x y z
N MET A 1 11.81 10.61 -10.79
CA MET A 1 12.20 9.72 -9.68
C MET A 1 13.60 9.22 -9.98
N LYS A 2 14.57 9.43 -9.09
CA LYS A 2 15.96 8.99 -9.24
C LYS A 2 16.26 7.76 -8.38
N ASN A 3 15.54 7.60 -7.27
CA ASN A 3 15.82 6.56 -6.27
C ASN A 3 14.87 5.34 -6.37
N VAL A 4 13.78 5.46 -7.14
CA VAL A 4 12.80 4.37 -7.31
C VAL A 4 13.34 3.33 -8.29
N ARG A 5 13.61 2.12 -7.78
CA ARG A 5 13.99 0.95 -8.58
C ARG A 5 12.76 0.21 -9.10
N PHE A 6 11.79 -0.06 -8.24
CA PHE A 6 10.55 -0.73 -8.58
C PHE A 6 9.46 0.32 -8.74
N ALA A 7 9.05 0.56 -9.99
CA ALA A 7 8.03 1.55 -10.29
C ALA A 7 6.71 1.19 -9.59
N PRO A 8 6.01 2.16 -9.00
CA PRO A 8 4.70 1.91 -8.42
C PRO A 8 3.69 1.55 -9.51
N TRP A 9 2.63 0.84 -9.13
CA TRP A 9 1.41 0.78 -9.91
C TRP A 9 0.63 2.06 -9.70
N VAL A 10 0.41 2.84 -10.75
CA VAL A 10 -0.42 4.05 -10.72
C VAL A 10 -1.68 3.76 -11.51
N GLY A 11 -2.80 3.60 -10.81
CA GLY A 11 -4.08 3.36 -11.46
C GLY A 11 -4.47 4.49 -12.41
N SER A 12 -5.07 4.16 -13.54
CA SER A 12 -5.46 5.14 -14.57
C SER A 12 -6.47 6.18 -14.07
N ALA A 13 -7.25 5.85 -13.04
CA ALA A 13 -8.21 6.70 -12.36
C ALA A 13 -7.73 7.12 -10.95
N TYR A 14 -6.43 7.05 -10.67
CA TYR A 14 -5.86 7.42 -9.36
C TYR A 14 -6.23 8.83 -8.92
N THR A 15 -6.28 9.79 -9.86
CA THR A 15 -6.68 11.17 -9.56
C THR A 15 -8.15 11.31 -9.15
N MET A 16 -9.01 10.34 -9.48
CA MET A 16 -10.38 10.28 -8.97
C MET A 16 -10.44 9.71 -7.55
N GLY A 17 -9.47 8.85 -7.20
CA GLY A 17 -9.35 8.26 -5.88
C GLY A 17 -10.54 7.41 -5.42
N ILE A 18 -10.59 7.17 -4.11
CA ILE A 18 -11.68 6.54 -3.37
C ILE A 18 -12.40 7.63 -2.59
N GLU A 19 -13.70 7.82 -2.86
CA GLU A 19 -14.49 8.91 -2.27
C GLU A 19 -13.83 10.30 -2.46
N GLY A 20 -13.13 10.49 -3.59
CA GLY A 20 -12.39 11.73 -3.90
C GLY A 20 -11.03 11.87 -3.22
N LYS A 21 -10.55 10.84 -2.49
CA LYS A 21 -9.24 10.83 -1.82
C LYS A 21 -8.26 9.91 -2.56
N ARG A 22 -7.07 10.42 -2.84
CA ARG A 22 -5.95 9.70 -3.46
C ARG A 22 -5.34 8.74 -2.46
N MET A 23 -5.64 7.45 -2.59
CA MET A 23 -5.17 6.43 -1.67
C MET A 23 -3.96 5.69 -2.23
N MET A 24 -2.96 5.45 -1.38
CA MET A 24 -1.85 4.53 -1.65
C MET A 24 -1.95 3.29 -0.75
N ALA A 25 -1.76 2.11 -1.33
CA ALA A 25 -1.47 0.91 -0.58
C ALA A 25 0.06 0.68 -0.58
N LEU A 26 0.63 0.52 0.61
CA LEU A 26 2.07 0.39 0.81
C LEU A 26 2.40 -1.02 1.32
N GLY A 27 2.93 -1.86 0.41
CA GLY A 27 3.51 -3.15 0.76
C GLY A 27 4.98 -3.03 1.17
N GLU A 28 5.57 -4.12 1.64
CA GLU A 28 6.93 -4.09 2.19
C GLU A 28 8.00 -4.24 1.12
N SER A 29 7.97 -5.32 0.33
CA SER A 29 9.09 -5.68 -0.54
C SER A 29 8.69 -6.58 -1.71
N HIS A 30 9.56 -6.66 -2.72
CA HIS A 30 9.47 -7.65 -3.80
C HIS A 30 10.33 -8.87 -3.49
N TYR A 31 9.81 -10.05 -3.80
CA TYR A 31 10.54 -11.30 -3.65
C TYR A 31 11.05 -11.78 -5.00
N CYS A 32 12.36 -12.00 -5.12
CA CYS A 32 13.02 -12.55 -6.29
C CYS A 32 13.93 -13.69 -5.84
N ALA A 33 13.81 -14.88 -6.43
CA ALA A 33 14.75 -15.96 -6.14
C ALA A 33 16.16 -15.62 -6.67
N ASP A 34 16.21 -15.03 -7.87
CA ASP A 34 17.41 -14.45 -8.47
C ASP A 34 17.31 -12.91 -8.46
N PRO A 35 18.22 -12.18 -7.80
CA PRO A 35 18.26 -10.72 -7.85
C PRO A 35 18.40 -10.13 -9.28
N CYS A 36 18.86 -10.91 -10.25
CA CYS A 36 18.96 -10.49 -11.65
C CYS A 36 17.59 -10.35 -12.32
N ASP A 37 16.57 -11.05 -11.81
CA ASP A 37 15.18 -10.97 -12.31
C ASP A 37 14.44 -9.72 -11.79
N ALA A 38 15.09 -8.95 -10.90
CA ALA A 38 14.52 -7.77 -10.28
C ALA A 38 14.45 -6.60 -11.27
N GLU A 39 13.37 -6.56 -12.04
CA GLU A 39 13.06 -5.52 -13.02
C GLU A 39 12.22 -4.37 -12.44
N SER A 40 12.31 -3.18 -13.02
CA SER A 40 11.56 -2.02 -12.50
C SER A 40 10.04 -2.18 -12.60
N GLY A 41 9.57 -2.97 -13.57
CA GLY A 41 8.15 -3.21 -13.85
C GLY A 41 7.47 -4.23 -12.94
N MET A 42 8.17 -4.86 -11.99
CA MET A 42 7.63 -5.99 -11.21
C MET A 42 6.29 -5.68 -10.54
N THR A 43 6.15 -4.51 -9.90
CA THR A 43 4.88 -4.09 -9.28
C THR A 43 3.74 -4.08 -10.29
N ASN A 44 3.98 -3.46 -11.44
CA ASN A 44 2.97 -3.32 -12.49
C ASN A 44 2.60 -4.67 -13.10
N ARG A 45 3.58 -5.56 -13.28
CA ARG A 45 3.34 -6.92 -13.75
C ARG A 45 2.48 -7.71 -12.76
N ILE A 46 2.82 -7.69 -11.47
CA ILE A 46 2.05 -8.39 -10.43
C ILE A 46 0.61 -7.89 -10.35
N ILE A 47 0.39 -6.56 -10.38
CA ILE A 47 -0.97 -6.02 -10.35
C ILE A 47 -1.75 -6.42 -11.62
N ARG A 48 -1.10 -6.44 -12.79
CA ARG A 48 -1.73 -6.91 -14.05
C ARG A 48 -2.19 -8.36 -14.00
N LEU A 49 -1.36 -9.25 -13.45
CA LEU A 49 -1.73 -10.66 -13.29
C LEU A 49 -3.01 -10.85 -12.46
N LEU A 50 -3.36 -9.93 -11.57
CA LEU A 50 -4.56 -10.05 -10.73
C LEU A 50 -5.87 -10.00 -11.53
N PHE A 51 -5.83 -9.43 -12.73
CA PHE A 51 -6.99 -9.24 -13.60
C PHE A 51 -6.88 -9.96 -14.95
N GLU A 52 -5.85 -10.79 -15.16
CA GLU A 52 -5.74 -11.64 -16.34
C GLU A 52 -6.75 -12.81 -16.26
N PRO A 53 -7.71 -12.92 -17.21
CA PRO A 53 -8.81 -13.90 -17.10
C PRO A 53 -8.34 -15.36 -17.09
N ASP A 54 -7.27 -15.66 -17.83
CA ASP A 54 -6.76 -17.01 -18.05
C ASP A 54 -5.58 -17.37 -17.12
N HIS A 55 -5.20 -16.47 -16.21
CA HIS A 55 -4.11 -16.73 -15.27
C HIS A 55 -4.59 -17.62 -14.12
N GLU A 56 -3.87 -18.71 -13.86
CA GLU A 56 -4.19 -19.59 -12.75
C GLU A 56 -4.01 -18.89 -11.41
N HIS A 57 -4.94 -19.11 -10.48
CA HIS A 57 -4.91 -18.45 -9.18
C HIS A 57 -3.73 -18.96 -8.33
N GLU A 58 -2.78 -18.07 -8.05
CA GLU A 58 -1.62 -18.34 -7.22
C GLU A 58 -1.84 -17.90 -5.75
N GLY A 59 -1.16 -18.56 -4.81
CA GLY A 59 -1.36 -18.33 -3.38
C GLY A 59 -1.12 -16.88 -2.93
N PHE A 60 -0.20 -16.14 -3.58
CA PHE A 60 0.06 -14.74 -3.25
C PHE A 60 -1.13 -13.82 -3.58
N MET A 61 -1.93 -14.18 -4.59
CA MET A 61 -3.08 -13.39 -5.05
C MET A 61 -4.13 -13.24 -3.94
N ASN A 62 -4.19 -14.18 -2.99
CA ASN A 62 -5.05 -14.09 -1.81
C ASN A 62 -4.79 -12.82 -0.97
N THR A 63 -3.55 -12.35 -0.90
CA THR A 63 -3.18 -11.11 -0.19
C THR A 63 -3.90 -9.92 -0.82
N TYR A 64 -3.81 -9.79 -2.14
CA TYR A 64 -4.43 -8.74 -2.91
C TYR A 64 -5.97 -8.84 -2.89
N THR A 65 -6.52 -10.05 -3.03
CA THR A 65 -7.96 -10.32 -2.94
C THR A 65 -8.54 -9.96 -1.57
N LYS A 66 -7.82 -10.19 -0.46
CA LYS A 66 -8.29 -9.77 0.87
C LYS A 66 -8.27 -8.25 1.00
N PHE A 67 -7.22 -7.60 0.50
CA PHE A 67 -7.10 -6.15 0.55
C PHE A 67 -8.18 -5.45 -0.26
N GLU A 68 -8.40 -5.83 -1.52
CA GLU A 68 -9.42 -5.21 -2.38
C GLU A 68 -10.83 -5.40 -1.80
N ARG A 69 -11.11 -6.53 -1.14
CA ARG A 69 -12.38 -6.78 -0.46
C ARG A 69 -12.59 -5.90 0.76
N ALA A 70 -11.53 -5.61 1.52
CA ALA A 70 -11.62 -4.65 2.62
C ALA A 70 -11.81 -3.24 2.08
N LEU A 71 -11.09 -2.87 1.02
CA LEU A 71 -11.23 -1.56 0.39
C LEU A 71 -12.66 -1.35 -0.15
N ALA A 72 -13.24 -2.35 -0.80
CA ALA A 72 -14.57 -2.28 -1.40
C ALA A 72 -15.74 -2.62 -0.45
N GLY A 73 -15.47 -3.29 0.67
CA GLY A 73 -16.50 -3.79 1.60
C GLY A 73 -17.28 -5.02 1.10
N LYS A 74 -16.88 -5.61 -0.02
CA LYS A 74 -17.55 -6.77 -0.63
C LYS A 74 -16.60 -7.59 -1.50
N PRO A 75 -16.93 -8.85 -1.83
CA PRO A 75 -16.33 -9.58 -2.94
C PRO A 75 -16.47 -8.80 -4.25
N LEU A 76 -15.45 -8.89 -5.11
CA LEU A 76 -15.39 -8.22 -6.41
C LEU A 76 -15.39 -9.24 -7.54
N SER A 77 -16.09 -8.91 -8.63
CA SER A 77 -15.86 -9.52 -9.94
C SER A 77 -14.51 -9.08 -10.54
N LEU A 78 -14.07 -9.74 -11.61
CA LEU A 78 -12.82 -9.39 -12.30
C LEU A 78 -12.82 -7.92 -12.79
N ALA A 79 -13.94 -7.48 -13.38
CA ALA A 79 -14.09 -6.12 -13.87
C ALA A 79 -14.09 -5.09 -12.72
N GLU A 80 -14.76 -5.39 -11.60
CA GLU A 80 -14.73 -4.50 -10.44
C GLU A 80 -13.33 -4.44 -9.82
N LYS A 81 -12.62 -5.58 -9.74
CA LYS A 81 -11.23 -5.63 -9.28
C LYS A 81 -10.37 -4.66 -10.07
N GLU A 82 -10.40 -4.74 -11.39
CA GLU A 82 -9.64 -3.84 -12.26
C GLU A 82 -10.01 -2.37 -12.02
N GLN A 83 -11.31 -2.06 -11.88
CA GLN A 83 -11.77 -0.70 -11.57
C GLN A 83 -11.22 -0.17 -10.23
N TRP A 84 -11.20 -1.01 -9.19
CA TRP A 84 -10.69 -0.63 -7.86
C TRP A 84 -9.18 -0.41 -7.87
N TRP A 85 -8.41 -1.33 -8.49
CA TRP A 85 -6.96 -1.16 -8.63
C TRP A 85 -6.60 0.07 -9.48
N ASN A 86 -7.44 0.44 -10.45
CA ASN A 86 -7.25 1.66 -11.23
C ASN A 86 -7.51 2.96 -10.45
N ARG A 87 -8.11 2.93 -9.26
CA ARG A 87 -8.35 4.13 -8.43
C ARG A 87 -7.28 4.41 -7.38
N ILE A 88 -6.30 3.51 -7.22
CA ILE A 88 -5.29 3.62 -6.17
C ILE A 88 -3.88 3.60 -6.73
N LEU A 89 -2.94 4.05 -5.90
CA LEU A 89 -1.51 3.84 -6.05
C LEU A 89 -1.13 2.59 -5.25
N PHE A 90 -0.28 1.72 -5.80
CA PHE A 90 0.33 0.63 -5.04
C PHE A 90 1.85 0.64 -5.19
N TYR A 91 2.53 0.54 -4.05
CA TYR A 91 3.98 0.66 -3.97
C TYR A 91 4.50 -0.29 -2.89
N ASN A 92 5.63 -0.97 -3.15
CA ASN A 92 6.38 -1.61 -2.08
C ASN A 92 7.49 -0.67 -1.62
N TYR A 93 7.64 -0.52 -0.31
CA TYR A 93 8.60 0.39 0.29
C TYR A 93 10.04 0.02 -0.08
N VAL A 94 10.46 -1.22 0.17
CA VAL A 94 11.84 -1.67 -0.01
C VAL A 94 12.19 -1.76 -1.49
N GLN A 95 13.25 -1.05 -1.89
CA GLN A 95 13.74 -0.96 -3.27
C GLN A 95 14.86 -1.94 -3.60
N SER A 96 15.18 -2.85 -2.68
CA SER A 96 16.09 -3.98 -2.89
C SER A 96 15.29 -5.28 -3.08
N PRO A 97 15.70 -6.16 -4.02
CA PRO A 97 15.06 -7.47 -4.15
C PRO A 97 15.38 -8.34 -2.95
N ILE A 98 14.35 -8.91 -2.33
CA ILE A 98 14.50 -9.84 -1.22
C ILE A 98 14.53 -11.26 -1.78
N SER A 99 15.50 -12.07 -1.35
CA SER A 99 15.80 -13.37 -1.99
C SER A 99 14.70 -14.43 -1.88
N GLY A 100 13.55 -14.13 -1.27
CA GLY A 100 12.41 -15.03 -1.20
C GLY A 100 11.43 -14.74 -0.05
N PRO A 101 10.25 -15.37 -0.07
CA PRO A 101 9.24 -15.21 0.96
C PRO A 101 9.77 -15.55 2.37
N ARG A 102 9.24 -14.88 3.40
CA ARG A 102 9.63 -15.05 4.82
C ARG A 102 11.05 -14.59 5.17
N LYS A 103 11.80 -14.04 4.22
CA LYS A 103 12.96 -13.23 4.55
C LYS A 103 12.52 -11.79 4.75
N GLU A 104 12.97 -11.22 5.85
CA GLU A 104 12.68 -9.84 6.20
C GLU A 104 13.75 -8.93 5.62
N PRO A 105 13.38 -7.73 5.13
CA PRO A 105 14.36 -6.71 4.81
C PRO A 105 15.17 -6.33 6.05
N THR A 106 16.45 -6.08 5.84
CA THR A 106 17.35 -5.54 6.86
C THR A 106 17.02 -4.09 7.15
N ARG A 107 17.46 -3.58 8.32
CA ARG A 107 17.34 -2.16 8.66
C ARG A 107 18.02 -1.25 7.63
N GLN A 108 19.12 -1.71 7.03
CA GLN A 108 19.81 -0.95 5.99
C GLN A 108 18.95 -0.86 4.72
N GLU A 109 18.32 -1.96 4.28
CA GLU A 109 17.42 -1.94 3.11
C GLU A 109 16.20 -1.04 3.34
N PHE A 110 15.67 -0.99 4.56
CA PHE A 110 14.64 0.00 4.91
C PHE A 110 15.17 1.43 4.83
N SER A 111 16.35 1.70 5.39
CA SER A 111 16.99 3.03 5.38
C SER A 111 17.30 3.50 3.96
N ASP A 112 17.86 2.64 3.12
CA ASP A 112 18.25 2.96 1.74
C ASP A 112 17.03 3.26 0.86
N SER A 113 15.87 2.74 1.23
CA SER A 113 14.62 2.93 0.49
C SER A 113 13.87 4.22 0.85
N GLU A 114 14.30 4.93 1.90
CA GLU A 114 13.62 6.16 2.36
C GLU A 114 13.52 7.21 1.25
N ALA A 115 14.61 7.48 0.54
CA ALA A 115 14.63 8.51 -0.50
C ALA A 115 13.63 8.22 -1.62
N ALA A 116 13.51 6.95 -2.02
CA ALA A 116 12.56 6.51 -3.03
C ALA A 116 11.10 6.69 -2.57
N PHE A 117 10.80 6.31 -1.33
CA PHE A 117 9.47 6.46 -0.76
C PHE A 117 9.00 7.91 -0.77
N PHE A 118 9.85 8.84 -0.35
CA PHE A 118 9.47 10.26 -0.36
C PHE A 118 9.43 10.86 -1.75
N GLU A 119 10.21 10.40 -2.72
CA GLU A 119 10.01 10.78 -4.13
C GLU A 119 8.61 10.38 -4.63
N VAL A 120 8.14 9.18 -4.27
CA VAL A 120 6.79 8.70 -4.62
C VAL A 120 5.73 9.59 -3.95
N LEU A 121 5.86 9.86 -2.65
CA LEU A 121 4.91 10.74 -1.95
C LEU A 121 4.86 12.14 -2.56
N GLU A 122 6.02 12.74 -2.86
CA GLU A 122 6.12 14.08 -3.44
C GLU A 122 5.54 14.19 -4.85
N ILE A 123 5.63 13.13 -5.65
CA ILE A 123 5.15 13.12 -7.04
C ILE A 123 3.66 12.82 -7.12
N TYR A 124 3.20 11.80 -6.38
CA TYR A 124 1.82 11.34 -6.49
C TYR A 124 0.88 12.00 -5.47
N GLN A 125 1.45 12.53 -4.38
CA GLN A 125 0.75 13.24 -3.33
C GLN A 125 -0.52 12.50 -2.85
N PRO A 126 -0.41 11.25 -2.37
CA PRO A 126 -1.56 10.57 -1.79
C PRO A 126 -2.09 11.36 -0.60
N ASP A 127 -3.40 11.41 -0.41
CA ASP A 127 -4.01 11.98 0.79
C ASP A 127 -3.88 11.00 1.97
N GLY A 128 -3.98 9.69 1.66
CA GLY A 128 -3.87 8.61 2.64
C GLY A 128 -3.04 7.43 2.16
N VAL A 129 -2.34 6.78 3.09
CA VAL A 129 -1.51 5.59 2.86
C VAL A 129 -1.94 4.46 3.79
N LEU A 130 -2.28 3.32 3.21
CA LEU A 130 -2.61 2.10 3.93
C LEU A 130 -1.35 1.23 4.03
N VAL A 131 -0.74 1.20 5.21
CA VAL A 131 0.56 0.54 5.43
C VAL A 131 0.35 -0.93 5.80
N TRP A 132 0.80 -1.85 4.96
CA TRP A 132 0.54 -3.28 5.14
C TRP A 132 1.51 -3.89 6.15
N GLY A 133 1.05 -4.06 7.38
CA GLY A 133 1.75 -4.76 8.45
C GLY A 133 2.52 -3.85 9.39
N LYS A 134 2.49 -4.22 10.67
CA LYS A 134 3.13 -3.46 11.76
C LYS A 134 4.64 -3.33 11.58
N ARG A 135 5.33 -4.38 11.14
CA ARG A 135 6.79 -4.32 10.92
C ARG A 135 7.18 -3.21 9.94
N LEU A 136 6.47 -3.11 8.82
CA LEU A 136 6.70 -2.05 7.84
C LEU A 136 6.45 -0.68 8.48
N TYR A 137 5.30 -0.49 9.14
CA TYR A 137 4.96 0.75 9.85
C TYR A 137 6.04 1.18 10.86
N ASP A 138 6.51 0.24 11.69
CA ASP A 138 7.53 0.49 12.72
C ASP A 138 8.91 0.86 12.11
N ASN A 139 9.18 0.47 10.86
CA ASN A 139 10.42 0.77 10.13
C ASN A 139 10.28 1.99 9.19
N LEU A 140 9.11 2.64 9.13
CA LEU A 140 8.97 3.85 8.33
C LEU A 140 9.81 5.01 8.91
N PRO A 141 10.25 5.96 8.05
CA PRO A 141 11.05 7.09 8.49
C PRO A 141 10.36 7.93 9.56
N LYS A 142 11.05 8.23 10.66
CA LYS A 142 10.46 8.96 11.82
C LYS A 142 10.38 10.48 11.64
N ARG A 143 10.65 11.00 10.44
CA ARG A 143 10.66 12.45 10.14
C ARG A 143 9.27 13.11 10.05
N GLY A 144 8.20 12.33 10.27
CA GLY A 144 6.83 12.83 10.32
C GLY A 144 6.39 13.13 11.75
N ARG A 145 5.09 13.00 12.01
CA ARG A 145 4.50 13.13 13.35
C ARG A 145 3.40 12.11 13.56
N GLN A 146 3.16 11.74 14.81
CA GLN A 146 1.92 11.08 15.19
C GLN A 146 0.76 12.03 14.86
N HIS A 147 -0.28 11.48 14.26
CA HIS A 147 -1.54 12.17 14.00
C HIS A 147 -2.59 11.61 14.96
N ASP A 148 -3.71 12.31 15.12
CA ASP A 148 -4.84 11.85 15.93
C ASP A 148 -5.18 10.39 15.63
N ASP A 149 -5.34 9.60 16.69
CA ASP A 149 -5.73 8.21 16.59
C ASP A 149 -7.08 8.09 15.85
N LEU A 150 -7.19 7.11 14.98
CA LEU A 150 -8.44 6.79 14.30
C LEU A 150 -9.36 6.06 15.28
N ILE A 151 -10.44 6.72 15.67
CA ILE A 151 -11.47 6.12 16.54
C ILE A 151 -12.52 5.42 15.68
N LEU A 152 -12.69 4.12 15.88
CA LEU A 152 -13.67 3.29 15.19
C LEU A 152 -15.06 3.36 15.86
N PRO A 153 -16.14 2.99 15.13
CA PRO A 153 -17.50 3.04 15.68
C PRO A 153 -17.75 2.17 16.91
N ASP A 154 -16.95 1.13 17.12
CA ASP A 154 -17.00 0.25 18.29
C ASP A 154 -16.14 0.75 19.47
N GLY A 155 -15.49 1.90 19.32
CA GLY A 155 -14.63 2.52 20.32
C GLY A 155 -13.17 2.04 20.29
N ASP A 156 -12.82 1.13 19.38
CA ASP A 156 -11.42 0.76 19.15
C ASP A 156 -10.64 1.96 18.56
N SER A 157 -9.34 2.03 18.84
CA SER A 157 -8.49 3.14 18.43
C SER A 157 -7.23 2.64 17.75
N ILE A 158 -6.90 3.23 16.60
CA ILE A 158 -5.69 2.89 15.84
C ILE A 158 -4.80 4.13 15.78
N GLU A 159 -3.57 4.02 16.29
CA GLU A 159 -2.56 5.07 16.13
C GLU A 159 -2.32 5.36 14.64
N THR A 160 -2.25 6.63 14.27
CA THR A 160 -1.94 7.06 12.91
C THR A 160 -0.72 7.96 12.85
N TRP A 161 -0.14 8.07 11.66
CA TRP A 161 1.03 8.91 11.40
C TRP A 161 0.77 9.87 10.25
N ALA A 162 1.58 10.92 10.14
CA ALA A 162 1.51 11.84 9.03
C ALA A 162 2.89 12.33 8.57
N TYR A 163 3.02 12.56 7.27
CA TYR A 163 4.13 13.27 6.66
C TYR A 163 3.63 14.54 5.98
N ASP A 164 4.33 15.65 6.18
CA ASP A 164 4.09 16.87 5.40
C ASP A 164 5.06 16.90 4.22
N LEU A 165 4.51 17.14 3.03
CA LEU A 165 5.26 17.30 1.80
C LEU A 165 5.72 18.75 1.65
N ARG A 166 6.66 18.98 0.72
CA ARG A 166 7.27 20.29 0.51
C ARG A 166 6.28 21.39 0.10
N ASP A 167 5.16 21.03 -0.51
CA ASP A 167 4.10 21.97 -0.92
C ASP A 167 3.05 22.21 0.17
N GLY A 168 3.23 21.63 1.36
CA GLY A 168 2.31 21.72 2.48
C GLY A 168 1.18 20.68 2.46
N HIS A 169 1.15 19.79 1.47
CA HIS A 169 0.21 18.65 1.48
C HIS A 169 0.55 17.69 2.62
N THR A 170 -0.44 17.28 3.41
CA THR A 170 -0.27 16.29 4.48
C THR A 170 -0.73 14.92 4.01
N VAL A 171 0.17 13.94 4.07
CA VAL A 171 -0.10 12.53 3.78
C VAL A 171 -0.36 11.81 5.11
N ARG A 172 -1.57 11.28 5.31
CA ARG A 172 -1.92 10.50 6.50
C ARG A 172 -1.65 9.01 6.30
N LEU A 173 -1.23 8.31 7.34
CA LEU A 173 -0.91 6.89 7.32
C LEU A 173 -1.82 6.13 8.28
N LEU A 174 -2.45 5.08 7.77
CA LEU A 174 -3.16 4.08 8.56
C LEU A 174 -2.38 2.77 8.52
N PRO A 175 -1.80 2.30 9.64
CA PRO A 175 -1.30 0.94 9.71
C PRO A 175 -2.47 -0.04 9.67
N ILE A 176 -2.35 -1.06 8.81
CA ILE A 176 -3.29 -2.18 8.75
C ILE A 176 -2.57 -3.49 9.02
N THR A 177 -3.28 -4.51 9.49
CA THR A 177 -2.75 -5.88 9.50
C THR A 177 -2.36 -6.26 8.07
N HIS A 178 -1.23 -6.93 7.89
CA HIS A 178 -0.83 -7.36 6.55
C HIS A 178 -1.89 -8.31 5.97
N PRO A 179 -2.38 -8.13 4.73
CA PRO A 179 -3.47 -8.96 4.19
C PRO A 179 -3.17 -10.46 4.10
N SER A 180 -1.89 -10.85 4.04
CA SER A 180 -1.49 -12.27 4.09
C SER A 180 -1.59 -12.92 5.48
N ALA A 181 -1.72 -12.12 6.55
CA ALA A 181 -1.82 -12.58 7.93
C ALA A 181 -3.28 -12.82 8.37
N ALA A 182 -3.56 -12.73 9.67
CA ALA A 182 -4.89 -12.79 10.26
C ALA A 182 -5.69 -11.51 9.95
N PHE A 183 -6.01 -11.30 8.68
CA PHE A 183 -6.67 -10.11 8.16
C PHE A 183 -8.18 -10.31 8.05
N THR A 184 -8.92 -9.62 8.91
CA THR A 184 -10.40 -9.63 8.92
C THR A 184 -10.95 -8.54 8.03
N THR A 185 -11.46 -8.90 6.85
CA THR A 185 -11.89 -7.93 5.82
C THR A 185 -12.97 -6.97 6.30
N GLY A 186 -13.92 -7.43 7.12
CA GLY A 186 -14.99 -6.58 7.65
C GLY A 186 -14.49 -5.48 8.59
N TYR A 187 -13.61 -5.84 9.53
CA TYR A 187 -12.98 -4.88 10.44
C TYR A 187 -12.17 -3.83 9.65
N TRP A 188 -11.31 -4.29 8.73
CA TRP A 188 -10.48 -3.38 7.95
C TRP A 188 -11.29 -2.53 6.96
N HIS A 189 -12.43 -3.02 6.46
CA HIS A 189 -13.35 -2.18 5.69
C HIS A 189 -13.87 -1.00 6.52
N VAL A 190 -14.30 -1.26 7.76
CA VAL A 190 -14.75 -0.20 8.68
C VAL A 190 -13.61 0.78 8.95
N ALA A 191 -12.42 0.29 9.31
CA ALA A 191 -11.27 1.15 9.59
C ALA A 191 -10.86 2.02 8.39
N ILE A 192 -10.73 1.43 7.20
CA ILE A 192 -10.37 2.16 5.98
C ILE A 192 -11.43 3.20 5.63
N SER A 193 -12.72 2.85 5.72
CA SER A 193 -13.82 3.77 5.42
C SER A 193 -13.87 4.95 6.41
N THR A 194 -13.67 4.69 7.71
CA THR A 194 -13.61 5.73 8.73
C THR A 194 -12.41 6.66 8.48
N PHE A 195 -11.25 6.08 8.16
CA PHE A 195 -10.04 6.84 7.85
C PHE A 195 -10.22 7.76 6.64
N ILE A 196 -10.84 7.27 5.56
CA ILE A 196 -11.12 8.08 4.36
C ILE A 196 -12.05 9.24 4.67
N ARG A 197 -13.11 9.02 5.45
CA ARG A 197 -14.10 10.06 5.80
C ARG A 197 -13.56 11.10 6.77
N ASP A 198 -12.58 10.72 7.59
CA ASP A 198 -11.95 11.62 8.54
C ASP A 198 -10.99 12.62 7.85
N MET A 199 -10.53 12.30 6.64
CA MET A 199 -9.83 13.24 5.77
C MET A 199 -10.84 14.18 5.11
N LYS A 200 -11.30 15.23 5.81
CA LYS A 200 -12.15 16.27 5.21
C LYS A 200 -11.44 16.96 4.05
#